data_AF-A0A1I5DFW7-F1
#
_entry.id   AF-A0A1I5DFW7-F1
#
_cell.length_a   1.000
_cell.length_b   1.000
_cell.length_c   1.000
_cell.angle_alpha   90.00
_cell.angle_beta   90.00
_cell.angle_gamma   90.00
#
_symmetry.space_group_name_H-M   'P 1'
#
loop_
_entity.id
_entity.type
_entity.pdbx_description
1 polymer ?
#
loop_
_entity_poly.entity_id
_entity_poly.type
_entity_poly.pdbx_seq_one_letter_code
_entity_poly.pdbx_strand_id
1 'polypeptide(L)' 'MMPPMCAVCPDTPHADKPLSRFTLVYFRATRTYDDDWVGHPENAVWFCDDHAHLAEGLTDLTAPEALARIPAR' A
#
# COMPACT_ATOMS: atom_id res chain seq x y z
N MET A 1 5.49 10.54 13.94
CA MET A 1 5.19 9.38 13.07
C MET A 1 5.46 9.82 11.64
N MET A 2 6.18 9.03 10.85
CA MET A 2 6.33 9.29 9.42
C MET A 2 4.98 8.98 8.75
N PRO A 3 4.42 9.88 7.94
CA PRO A 3 3.19 9.58 7.22
C PRO A 3 3.43 8.45 6.22
N PRO A 4 2.39 7.67 5.91
CA PRO A 4 2.50 6.61 4.91
C PRO A 4 2.90 7.18 3.55
N MET A 5 3.73 6.43 2.83
CA MET A 5 4.10 6.75 1.45
C MET A 5 3.13 6.04 0.51
N CYS A 6 2.52 6.80 -0.40
CA CYS A 6 1.73 6.20 -1.47
C CYS A 6 2.65 5.44 -2.41
N ALA A 7 2.33 4.18 -2.73
CA ALA A 7 3.16 3.35 -3.61
C ALA A 7 3.24 3.83 -5.08
N VAL A 8 2.43 4.82 -5.46
CA VAL A 8 2.34 5.36 -6.83
C VAL A 8 2.88 6.78 -6.95
N CYS A 9 2.88 7.55 -5.87
CA CYS A 9 3.37 8.92 -5.92
C CYS A 9 4.90 8.94 -6.04
N PRO A 10 5.49 9.97 -6.70
CA PRO A 10 6.93 10.18 -6.64
C PRO A 10 7.39 10.37 -5.19
N ASP A 11 8.68 10.10 -4.91
CA ASP A 11 9.39 10.16 -3.61
C ASP A 11 9.40 11.55 -2.94
N THR A 12 8.43 12.41 -3.23
CA THR A 12 8.05 13.50 -2.35
C THR A 12 7.31 12.92 -1.14
N PRO A 13 7.88 13.01 0.07
CA PRO A 13 7.17 12.58 1.26
C PRO A 13 5.92 13.44 1.37
N HIS A 14 4.75 12.80 1.42
CA HIS A 14 3.50 13.45 1.81
C HIS A 14 3.51 13.75 3.32
N ALA A 15 4.60 14.37 3.80
CA ALA A 15 4.90 14.70 5.19
C ALA A 15 3.78 15.56 5.83
N ASP A 16 3.08 16.30 4.98
CA ASP A 16 2.02 17.26 5.28
C ASP A 16 0.60 16.68 5.15
N LYS A 17 0.42 15.50 4.53
CA LYS A 17 -0.91 14.91 4.38
C LYS A 17 -1.32 14.10 5.63
N PRO A 18 -2.56 14.27 6.13
CA PRO A 18 -3.05 13.47 7.25
C PRO A 18 -3.23 12.00 6.85
N LEU A 19 -3.03 11.09 7.80
CA LEU A 19 -3.21 9.64 7.61
C LEU A 19 -4.59 9.29 7.03
N SER A 20 -5.63 10.08 7.35
CA SER A 20 -6.99 9.90 6.83
C SER A 20 -7.12 10.08 5.31
N ARG A 21 -6.07 10.57 4.63
CA ARG A 21 -5.99 10.66 3.16
C ARG A 21 -5.37 9.43 2.52
N PHE A 22 -5.06 8.42 3.33
CA PHE A 22 -4.46 7.17 2.87
C PHE A 22 -5.36 6.00 3.18
N THR A 23 -5.41 5.08 2.23
CA THR A 23 -6.07 3.79 2.36
C THR A 23 -4.99 2.71 2.41
N LEU A 24 -5.08 1.83 3.40
CA LEU A 24 -4.27 0.63 3.45
C LEU A 24 -5.00 -0.49 2.71
N VAL A 25 -4.39 -0.99 1.63
CA VAL A 25 -4.94 -2.09 0.85
C VAL A 25 -4.17 -3.36 1.16
N TYR A 26 -4.88 -4.45 1.39
CA TYR A 26 -4.31 -5.78 1.63
C TYR A 26 -4.40 -6.63 0.37
N PHE A 27 -3.24 -7.02 -0.15
CA PHE A 27 -3.05 -7.95 -1.24
C PHE A 27 -2.97 -9.39 -0.72
N ARG A 28 -2.88 -10.36 -1.63
CA ARG A 28 -2.64 -11.75 -1.27
C ARG A 28 -1.33 -11.87 -0.50
N ALA A 29 -1.40 -12.39 0.72
CA ALA A 29 -0.24 -12.67 1.55
C ALA A 29 0.55 -13.87 1.01
N THR A 30 1.87 -13.83 1.15
CA THR A 30 2.75 -14.97 0.83
C THR A 30 3.18 -15.75 2.06
N ARG A 31 3.03 -15.14 3.25
CA ARG A 31 3.17 -15.81 4.54
C ARG A 31 2.01 -15.50 5.47
N THR A 32 1.84 -16.35 6.47
CA THR A 32 1.02 -16.08 7.64
C THR A 32 1.86 -15.37 8.69
N TYR A 33 1.26 -14.45 9.43
CA TYR A 33 1.88 -13.77 10.56
C TYR A 33 1.36 -14.38 11.85
N ASP A 34 2.24 -14.56 12.83
CA ASP A 34 1.84 -14.92 14.19
C ASP A 34 1.08 -13.76 14.85
N ASP A 35 0.23 -14.07 15.82
CA ASP A 35 -0.63 -13.09 16.51
C ASP A 35 0.18 -12.00 17.25
N ASP A 36 1.44 -12.27 17.61
CA ASP A 36 2.36 -11.35 18.29
C ASP A 36 3.27 -10.57 17.33
N TRP A 37 3.06 -10.69 16.01
CA TRP A 37 3.89 -10.00 15.02
C TRP A 37 3.77 -8.47 15.13
N VAL A 38 4.91 -7.81 15.30
CA VAL A 38 5.04 -6.35 15.32
C VAL A 38 5.75 -5.88 14.05
N GLY A 39 5.00 -5.28 13.14
CA GLY A 39 5.55 -4.69 11.93
C GLY A 39 4.49 -4.48 10.84
N HIS A 40 4.89 -3.77 9.79
CA HIS A 40 4.04 -3.57 8.62
C HIS A 40 3.98 -4.86 7.77
N PRO A 41 2.80 -5.44 7.51
CA PRO A 41 2.69 -6.64 6.69
C PRO A 41 3.14 -6.39 5.25
N GLU A 42 3.85 -7.35 4.65
CA GLU A 42 4.33 -7.31 3.26
C GLU A 42 3.24 -7.11 2.21
N ASN A 43 2.03 -7.56 2.51
CA ASN A 43 0.89 -7.52 1.62
C ASN A 43 0.03 -6.29 1.86
N ALA A 44 0.35 -5.48 2.86
CA ALA A 44 -0.33 -4.24 3.15
C ALA A 44 0.41 -3.11 2.42
N VAL A 45 -0.28 -2.32 1.61
CA VAL A 45 0.33 -1.22 0.85
C VAL A 45 -0.53 0.03 0.97
N TRP A 46 0.12 1.16 1.19
CA TRP A 46 -0.55 2.46 1.32
C TRP A 46 -0.76 3.11 -0.04
N PHE A 47 -1.96 3.63 -0.25
CA PHE A 47 -2.32 4.47 -1.38
C PHE A 47 -2.96 5.76 -0.89
N CYS A 48 -2.65 6.90 -1.51
CA CYS A 48 -3.43 8.11 -1.28
C CYS A 48 -4.83 7.99 -1.90
N ASP A 49 -5.75 8.86 -1.49
CA ASP A 49 -7.08 9.04 -2.08
C ASP A 49 -7.10 9.02 -3.61
N ASP A 50 -6.13 9.70 -4.24
CA ASP A 50 -6.04 9.76 -5.71
C ASP A 50 -5.70 8.41 -6.36
N HIS A 51 -5.03 7.49 -5.66
CA HIS A 51 -4.46 6.28 -6.26
C HIS A 51 -5.03 4.97 -5.69
N ALA A 52 -5.84 5.01 -4.63
CA ALA A 52 -6.41 3.80 -4.01
C ALA A 52 -7.23 2.96 -5.00
N HIS A 53 -7.94 3.62 -5.93
CA HIS A 53 -8.73 2.95 -6.97
C HIS A 53 -7.88 2.09 -7.92
N LEU A 54 -6.58 2.34 -8.05
CA LEU A 54 -5.69 1.55 -8.92
C LEU A 54 -5.44 0.14 -8.39
N ALA A 55 -5.72 -0.10 -7.10
CA ALA A 55 -5.60 -1.42 -6.49
C ALA A 55 -6.88 -2.27 -6.66
N GLU A 56 -7.98 -1.69 -7.16
CA GLU A 56 -9.24 -2.41 -7.37
C GLU A 56 -9.05 -3.57 -8.35
N GLY A 57 -9.56 -4.76 -7.97
CA GLY A 57 -9.44 -5.97 -8.78
C GLY A 57 -8.04 -6.59 -8.82
N LEU A 58 -7.06 -6.06 -8.08
CA LEU A 58 -5.70 -6.60 -8.01
C LEU A 58 -5.38 -7.31 -6.69
N THR A 59 -6.32 -7.32 -5.73
CA THR A 59 -6.10 -7.85 -4.36
C THR A 59 -5.83 -9.35 -4.31
N ASP A 60 -6.21 -10.11 -5.33
CA ASP A 60 -5.93 -11.55 -5.44
C ASP A 60 -4.46 -11.86 -5.79
N LEU A 61 -3.72 -10.84 -6.25
CA LEU A 61 -2.30 -10.91 -6.56
C LEU A 61 -1.47 -10.58 -5.32
N THR A 62 -0.19 -10.97 -5.32
CA THR A 62 0.76 -10.48 -4.31
C THR A 62 1.03 -8.98 -4.52
N ALA A 63 1.45 -8.27 -3.46
CA ALA A 63 1.76 -6.84 -3.56
C ALA A 63 2.75 -6.50 -4.70
N PRO A 64 3.87 -7.22 -4.89
CA PRO A 64 4.78 -6.98 -6.02
C PRO A 64 4.11 -7.19 -7.39
N GLU A 65 3.28 -8.23 -7.53
CA GLU A 65 2.57 -8.52 -8.78
C GLU A 65 1.49 -7.49 -9.10
N ALA A 66 0.81 -6.96 -8.08
CA ALA A 66 -0.17 -5.89 -8.25
C ALA A 66 0.52 -4.58 -8.61
N LEU A 67 1.59 -4.21 -7.90
CA LEU A 67 2.36 -2.99 -8.18
C LEU A 67 3.00 -3.00 -9.57
N ALA A 68 3.42 -4.17 -10.08
CA ALA A 68 3.91 -4.29 -11.46
C ALA A 68 2.82 -4.05 -12.53
N ARG A 69 1.53 -4.18 -12.18
CA ARG A 69 0.39 -3.91 -13.07
C ARG A 69 -0.16 -2.49 -12.94
N ILE A 70 0.12 -1.84 -11.81
CA ILE A 70 -0.19 -0.43 -11.62
C ILE A 70 0.83 0.36 -12.44
N PRO A 71 0.39 1.24 -13.37
CA PRO A 71 1.32 2.04 -14.14
C PRO A 71 2.12 2.94 -13.18
N ALA A 72 3.42 2.67 -13.06
CA ALA A 72 4.35 3.62 -12.48
C ALA A 72 4.40 4.87 -13.37
N ARG A 73 4.45 6.05 -12.75
CA ARG A 73 4.69 7.31 -13.45
C ARG A 73 6.18 7.60 -13.51
#